data_AF-A0A1V1T097-F1
#
_entry.id   AF-A0A1V1T097-F1
#
_cell.length_a   1.000
_cell.length_b   1.000
_cell.length_c   1.000
_cell.angle_alpha   90.00
_cell.angle_beta   90.00
_cell.angle_gamma   90.00
#
_symmetry.space_group_name_H-M   'P 1'
#
loop_
_entity.id
_entity.type
_entity.pdbx_description
1 polymer ?
#
loop_
_entity_poly.entity_id
_entity_poly.type
_entity_poly.pdbx_seq_one_letter_code
_entity_poly.pdbx_strand_id
1 'polypeptide(L)'
;MAPMNKRSKTKQQPRQCPSVSPRATTHWRLGDIAFFKPAERFSQIERAELLESGRIHESATGHPVIILDRSSDSQYYIVTTVSAYGAGEHNDYLPPWKQPFHTRKDINGFRAFEGSARPNNERQYLRLVDGNVWPKIKTSWVYIHNALLVLASTLINYDKPRCQLRMASESLQDLLNHIKARSRCFRVQQTAMSTKMGPSEPAAKDSKQNWRQDDKENHQLLPEKIAQAPLKSYSHVIREPTGLNYTSATSSKPLWGTIAAKSTSTATSMTCKAQIQTQAPSRRGQNAVLA
;
A
#
# COMPACT_ATOMS: atom_id res chain seq x y z
N MET A 1 0.40 52.05 -66.58
CA MET A 1 -0.24 50.91 -65.90
C MET A 1 0.75 50.32 -64.89
N ALA A 2 0.45 50.44 -63.59
CA ALA A 2 1.00 49.65 -62.49
C ALA A 2 0.09 49.89 -61.27
N PRO A 3 -0.44 48.86 -60.58
CA PRO A 3 -1.39 49.07 -59.50
C PRO A 3 -0.69 49.28 -58.14
N MET A 4 -1.20 50.26 -57.39
CA MET A 4 -0.88 50.49 -55.98
C MET A 4 -1.28 49.29 -55.13
N ASN A 5 -0.32 48.76 -54.37
CA ASN A 5 -0.52 47.63 -53.47
C ASN A 5 -1.16 48.12 -52.15
N LYS A 6 -2.39 47.69 -51.87
CA LYS A 6 -3.11 47.95 -50.60
C LYS A 6 -2.50 47.10 -49.49
N ARG A 7 -2.01 47.74 -48.42
CA ARG A 7 -1.59 47.09 -47.17
C ARG A 7 -2.83 46.58 -46.41
N SER A 8 -3.03 45.27 -46.39
CA SER A 8 -4.00 44.59 -45.52
C SER A 8 -3.44 44.52 -44.09
N LYS A 9 -4.11 45.15 -43.12
CA LYS A 9 -3.85 44.98 -41.69
C LYS A 9 -4.43 43.64 -41.22
N THR A 10 -3.58 42.62 -41.12
CA THR A 10 -3.95 41.33 -40.50
C THR A 10 -4.03 41.53 -38.98
N LYS A 11 -5.24 41.54 -38.42
CA LYS A 11 -5.48 41.45 -36.97
C LYS A 11 -4.96 40.10 -36.49
N GLN A 12 -3.80 40.08 -35.82
CA GLN A 12 -3.38 38.91 -35.05
C GLN A 12 -4.23 38.84 -33.79
N GLN A 13 -5.17 37.89 -33.75
CA GLN A 13 -5.80 37.47 -32.51
C GLN A 13 -4.75 36.83 -31.60
N PRO A 14 -4.77 37.11 -30.28
CA PRO A 14 -3.92 36.41 -29.33
C PRO A 14 -4.28 34.92 -29.38
N ARG A 15 -3.27 34.07 -29.57
CA ARG A 15 -3.40 32.62 -29.39
C ARG A 15 -3.85 32.36 -27.96
N GLN A 16 -5.12 32.02 -27.79
CA GLN A 16 -5.61 31.49 -26.53
C GLN A 16 -4.90 30.16 -26.27
N CYS A 17 -4.15 30.10 -25.18
CA CYS A 17 -3.62 28.85 -24.65
C CYS A 17 -4.80 27.89 -24.44
N PRO A 18 -4.70 26.61 -24.83
CA PRO A 18 -5.74 25.65 -24.53
C PRO A 18 -5.89 25.58 -23.00
N SER A 19 -7.04 26.02 -22.53
CA SER A 19 -7.44 25.89 -21.13
C SER A 19 -7.36 24.41 -20.78
N VAL A 20 -6.40 24.05 -19.93
CA VAL A 20 -6.30 22.72 -19.36
C VAL A 20 -7.58 22.53 -18.54
N SER A 21 -8.55 21.82 -19.10
CA SER A 21 -9.74 21.39 -18.38
C SER A 21 -9.29 20.77 -17.05
N PRO A 22 -9.92 21.10 -15.90
CA PRO A 22 -9.60 20.47 -14.64
C PRO A 22 -9.62 18.96 -14.84
N ARG A 23 -8.46 18.32 -14.67
CA ARG A 23 -8.34 16.86 -14.77
C ARG A 23 -9.34 16.29 -13.77
N ALA A 24 -10.34 15.54 -14.24
CA ALA A 24 -11.39 14.98 -13.41
C ALA A 24 -10.76 14.34 -12.17
N THR A 25 -11.11 14.85 -10.99
CA THR A 25 -10.68 14.28 -9.72
C THR A 25 -11.22 12.85 -9.66
N THR A 26 -10.31 11.87 -9.63
CA THR A 26 -10.68 10.47 -9.46
C THR A 26 -11.41 10.33 -8.12
N HIS A 27 -12.72 10.05 -8.17
CA HIS A 27 -13.50 9.75 -6.97
C HIS A 27 -13.20 8.32 -6.53
N TRP A 28 -12.29 8.17 -5.57
CA TRP A 28 -11.96 6.86 -5.01
C TRP A 28 -13.12 6.26 -4.21
N ARG A 29 -13.32 4.95 -4.39
CA ARG A 29 -14.28 4.15 -3.63
C ARG A 29 -13.57 3.40 -2.51
N LEU A 30 -14.34 3.00 -1.50
CA LEU A 30 -13.82 2.17 -0.42
C LEU A 30 -13.27 0.85 -0.98
N GLY A 31 -12.10 0.47 -0.50
CA GLY A 31 -11.36 -0.70 -0.96
C GLY A 31 -10.57 -0.50 -2.24
N ASP A 32 -10.66 0.64 -2.93
CA ASP A 32 -9.78 0.92 -4.06
C ASP A 32 -8.32 0.93 -3.61
N ILE A 33 -7.44 0.47 -4.50
CA ILE A 33 -5.99 0.51 -4.31
C ILE A 33 -5.41 1.70 -5.09
N ALA A 34 -5.14 2.79 -4.38
CA ALA A 34 -4.45 3.94 -4.94
C ALA A 34 -2.95 3.88 -4.67
N PHE A 35 -2.21 4.86 -5.16
CA PHE A 35 -0.79 5.04 -4.84
C PHE A 35 -0.59 6.42 -4.24
N PHE A 36 0.29 6.52 -3.25
CA PHE A 36 0.82 7.83 -2.90
C PHE A 36 1.61 8.38 -4.07
N LYS A 37 1.37 9.65 -4.39
CA LYS A 37 2.20 10.38 -5.33
C LYS A 37 3.65 10.38 -4.80
N PRO A 38 4.67 10.30 -5.67
CA PRO A 38 6.05 10.47 -5.24
C PRO A 38 6.28 11.83 -4.57
N ALA A 39 7.17 11.89 -3.58
CA ALA A 39 7.43 13.09 -2.77
C ALA A 39 7.82 14.32 -3.62
N GLU A 40 8.56 14.10 -4.70
CA GLU A 40 9.01 15.13 -5.64
C GLU A 40 7.84 15.80 -6.40
N ARG A 41 6.66 15.19 -6.42
CA ARG A 41 5.45 15.74 -7.05
C ARG A 41 4.45 16.30 -6.04
N PHE A 42 4.78 16.32 -4.75
CA PHE A 42 3.94 16.94 -3.74
C PHE A 42 3.91 18.46 -3.91
N SER A 43 2.72 19.06 -3.78
CA SER A 43 2.61 20.51 -3.62
C SER A 43 3.25 20.94 -2.29
N GLN A 44 3.51 22.24 -2.13
CA GLN A 44 4.05 22.77 -0.88
C GLN A 44 3.14 22.46 0.32
N ILE A 45 1.82 22.52 0.13
CA ILE A 45 0.83 22.17 1.16
C ILE A 45 0.90 20.68 1.49
N GLU A 46 0.92 19.81 0.48
CA GLU A 46 1.01 18.35 0.66
C GLU A 46 2.31 17.97 1.40
N ARG A 47 3.42 18.61 1.06
CA ARG A 47 4.73 18.41 1.70
C ARG A 47 4.72 18.84 3.17
N ALA A 48 4.22 20.04 3.46
CA ALA A 48 4.11 20.54 4.83
C ALA A 48 3.20 19.64 5.68
N GLU A 49 2.03 19.26 5.14
CA GLU A 49 1.04 18.47 5.87
C GLU A 49 1.49 17.03 6.10
N LEU A 50 2.16 16.38 5.14
CA LEU A 50 2.47 14.95 5.22
C LEU A 50 3.92 14.64 5.58
N LEU A 51 4.89 15.34 5.01
CA LEU A 51 6.32 15.03 5.18
C LEU A 51 6.92 15.80 6.35
N GLU A 52 6.77 17.12 6.38
CA GLU A 52 7.41 17.98 7.39
C GLU A 52 6.79 17.82 8.78
N SER A 53 5.49 17.53 8.82
CA SER A 53 4.77 17.14 10.04
C SER A 53 5.17 15.76 10.58
N GLY A 54 5.88 14.96 9.78
CA GLY A 54 6.25 13.57 10.10
C GLY A 54 5.09 12.57 10.00
N ARG A 55 3.97 12.92 9.36
CA ARG A 55 2.81 12.02 9.18
C ARG A 55 3.10 10.85 8.27
N ILE A 56 3.94 11.05 7.26
CA ILE A 56 4.46 9.98 6.42
C ILE A 56 5.98 10.14 6.31
N HIS A 57 6.67 9.00 6.28
CA HIS A 57 8.07 9.00 5.90
C HIS A 57 8.20 9.20 4.39
N GLU A 58 9.21 9.92 3.91
CA GLU A 58 9.41 10.17 2.48
C GLU A 58 9.50 8.86 1.67
N SER A 59 10.16 7.84 2.23
CA SER A 59 10.25 6.51 1.61
C SER A 59 8.91 5.76 1.53
N ALA A 60 7.84 6.26 2.15
CA ALA A 60 6.49 5.70 2.04
C ALA A 60 5.70 6.35 0.90
N THR A 61 6.22 7.42 0.29
CA THR A 61 5.65 7.97 -0.96
C THR A 61 5.86 6.98 -2.11
N GLY A 62 4.97 6.99 -3.11
CA GLY A 62 4.99 5.96 -4.17
C GLY A 62 4.51 4.58 -3.72
N HIS A 63 4.12 4.38 -2.47
CA HIS A 63 3.59 3.10 -2.01
C HIS A 63 2.10 2.93 -2.36
N PRO A 64 1.66 1.68 -2.60
CA PRO A 64 0.24 1.36 -2.68
C PRO A 64 -0.47 1.66 -1.36
N VAL A 65 -1.70 2.15 -1.45
CA VAL A 65 -2.58 2.39 -0.32
C VAL A 65 -3.97 1.85 -0.58
N ILE A 66 -4.65 1.40 0.49
CA ILE A 66 -6.05 0.98 0.47
C ILE A 66 -6.91 2.13 0.97
N ILE A 67 -7.97 2.47 0.23
CA ILE A 67 -8.96 3.47 0.65
C ILE A 67 -9.88 2.84 1.71
N LEU A 68 -9.83 3.34 2.93
CA LEU A 68 -10.58 2.81 4.08
C LEU A 68 -11.84 3.61 4.39
N ASP A 69 -11.76 4.93 4.22
CA ASP A 69 -12.87 5.85 4.43
C ASP A 69 -12.70 7.12 3.59
N ARG A 70 -13.75 7.93 3.45
CA ARG A 70 -13.72 9.18 2.70
C ARG A 70 -14.69 10.23 3.23
N SER A 71 -14.36 11.51 3.04
CA SER A 71 -15.30 12.61 3.22
C SER A 71 -16.40 12.58 2.16
N SER A 72 -17.57 13.16 2.45
CA SER A 72 -18.70 13.15 1.52
C SER A 72 -18.42 13.91 0.23
N ASP A 73 -17.60 14.97 0.30
CA ASP A 73 -17.11 15.76 -0.83
C ASP A 73 -15.92 15.11 -1.58
N SER A 74 -15.44 13.96 -1.10
CA SER A 74 -14.29 13.24 -1.67
C SER A 74 -12.98 14.06 -1.73
N GLN A 75 -12.84 15.08 -0.87
CA GLN A 75 -11.58 15.83 -0.74
C GLN A 75 -10.56 15.13 0.16
N TYR A 76 -11.04 14.36 1.14
CA TYR A 76 -10.21 13.68 2.11
C TYR A 76 -10.49 12.18 2.13
N TYR A 77 -9.44 11.40 2.36
CA TYR A 77 -9.48 9.95 2.42
C TYR A 77 -8.69 9.46 3.62
N ILE A 78 -9.22 8.45 4.31
CA ILE A 78 -8.42 7.68 5.26
C ILE A 78 -7.89 6.47 4.52
N VAL A 79 -6.57 6.30 4.53
CA VAL A 79 -5.88 5.24 3.81
C VAL A 79 -4.96 4.44 4.71
N THR A 80 -4.59 3.23 4.29
CA THR A 80 -3.49 2.48 4.89
C THR A 80 -2.54 1.96 3.83
N THR A 81 -1.24 2.02 4.11
CA THR A 81 -0.20 1.59 3.18
C THR A 81 -0.11 0.07 3.09
N VAL A 82 0.05 -0.45 1.89
CA VAL A 82 0.52 -1.81 1.65
C VAL A 82 2.04 -1.77 1.47
N SER A 83 2.76 -2.54 2.26
CA SER A 83 4.22 -2.49 2.32
C SER A 83 4.84 -3.85 2.04
N ALA A 84 5.95 -3.79 1.30
CA ALA A 84 6.90 -4.89 1.13
C ALA A 84 8.18 -4.69 1.94
N TYR A 85 8.17 -3.74 2.89
CA TYR A 85 9.35 -3.14 3.53
C TYR A 85 10.53 -4.11 3.68
N GLY A 86 11.61 -3.85 2.93
CA GLY A 86 12.86 -4.61 2.99
C GLY A 86 12.76 -6.09 2.61
N ALA A 87 11.60 -6.62 2.26
CA ALA A 87 11.40 -8.02 1.94
C ALA A 87 11.61 -8.28 0.45
N GLY A 88 12.36 -9.32 0.12
CA GLY A 88 12.60 -9.77 -1.24
C GLY A 88 13.35 -11.09 -1.29
N GLU A 89 13.74 -11.52 -2.48
CA GLU A 89 14.47 -12.79 -2.67
C GLU A 89 15.78 -12.86 -1.90
N HIS A 90 16.47 -11.73 -1.78
CA HIS A 90 17.75 -11.61 -1.07
C HIS A 90 17.67 -11.90 0.44
N ASN A 91 16.47 -11.96 1.03
CA ASN A 91 16.27 -12.27 2.44
C ASN A 91 15.09 -13.22 2.69
N ASP A 92 14.83 -14.11 1.73
CA ASP A 92 13.75 -15.11 1.81
C ASP A 92 12.38 -14.52 2.12
N TYR A 93 12.12 -13.32 1.59
CA TYR A 93 10.86 -12.60 1.77
C TYR A 93 10.52 -12.35 3.25
N LEU A 94 11.52 -12.00 4.06
CA LEU A 94 11.41 -11.83 5.51
C LEU A 94 10.24 -10.90 5.90
N PRO A 95 9.21 -11.37 6.62
CA PRO A 95 8.06 -10.55 6.96
C PRO A 95 8.37 -9.46 7.98
N PRO A 96 7.57 -8.37 8.03
CA PRO A 96 7.85 -7.20 8.84
C PRO A 96 8.14 -7.50 10.32
N TRP A 97 7.35 -8.33 10.99
CA TRP A 97 7.52 -8.63 12.43
C TRP A 97 8.79 -9.45 12.75
N LYS A 98 9.47 -10.02 11.75
CA LYS A 98 10.78 -10.67 11.93
C LYS A 98 11.94 -9.71 11.68
N GLN A 99 11.69 -8.48 11.26
CA GLN A 99 12.73 -7.51 10.96
C GLN A 99 13.08 -6.65 12.20
N PRO A 100 14.37 -6.31 12.42
CA PRO A 100 14.81 -5.54 13.58
C PRO A 100 14.06 -4.21 13.79
N PHE A 101 13.76 -3.50 12.69
CA PHE A 101 13.08 -2.20 12.70
C PHE A 101 11.60 -2.25 13.11
N HIS A 102 11.02 -3.44 13.22
CA HIS A 102 9.61 -3.65 13.54
C HIS A 102 9.40 -4.51 14.79
N THR A 103 10.46 -4.78 15.54
CA THR A 103 10.43 -5.54 16.81
C THR A 103 9.48 -4.94 17.85
N ARG A 104 9.26 -3.62 17.82
CA ARG A 104 8.33 -2.92 18.72
C ARG A 104 6.88 -2.92 18.25
N LYS A 105 6.62 -3.31 17.00
CA LYS A 105 5.26 -3.32 16.45
C LYS A 105 4.51 -4.54 16.95
N ASP A 106 3.24 -4.35 17.25
CA ASP A 106 2.34 -5.46 17.53
C ASP A 106 2.27 -6.42 16.33
N ILE A 107 2.71 -7.65 16.55
CA ILE A 107 2.71 -8.74 15.57
C ILE A 107 1.28 -9.02 15.09
N ASN A 108 0.30 -8.97 16.00
CA ASN A 108 -1.12 -9.19 15.69
C ASN A 108 -1.75 -7.97 14.98
N GLY A 109 -1.01 -6.88 14.84
CA GLY A 109 -1.39 -5.71 14.05
C GLY A 109 -1.12 -5.86 12.55
N PHE A 110 -0.39 -6.91 12.13
CA PHE A 110 -0.10 -7.15 10.72
C PHE A 110 -1.19 -7.98 10.04
N ARG A 111 -1.52 -7.59 8.81
CA ARG A 111 -2.43 -8.28 7.90
C ARG A 111 -1.69 -8.58 6.61
N ALA A 112 -1.89 -9.76 6.05
CA ALA A 112 -1.16 -10.21 4.86
C ALA A 112 -2.13 -10.39 3.69
N PHE A 113 -1.70 -10.02 2.49
CA PHE A 113 -2.34 -10.47 1.26
C PHE A 113 -2.04 -11.94 1.00
N GLU A 114 -2.90 -12.57 0.21
CA GLU A 114 -2.72 -13.96 -0.22
C GLU A 114 -1.33 -14.19 -0.85
N GLY A 115 -0.65 -15.24 -0.37
CA GLY A 115 0.71 -15.61 -0.77
C GLY A 115 1.84 -15.00 0.07
N SER A 116 1.57 -13.97 0.87
CA SER A 116 2.53 -13.43 1.83
C SER A 116 2.51 -14.22 3.14
N ALA A 117 3.59 -14.20 3.92
CA ALA A 117 3.57 -14.83 5.25
C ALA A 117 2.49 -14.16 6.14
N ARG A 118 1.83 -14.94 7.02
CA ARG A 118 0.96 -14.41 8.07
C ARG A 118 1.67 -14.40 9.42
N PRO A 119 1.34 -13.44 10.30
CA PRO A 119 1.83 -13.47 11.67
C PRO A 119 1.27 -14.67 12.45
N ASN A 120 -0.01 -15.01 12.22
CA ASN A 120 -0.72 -16.09 12.88
C ASN A 120 -1.91 -16.57 12.00
N ASN A 121 -2.71 -17.51 12.51
CA ASN A 121 -3.87 -18.06 11.79
C ASN A 121 -5.22 -17.42 12.19
N GLU A 122 -5.23 -16.38 13.02
CA GLU A 122 -6.46 -15.77 13.56
C GLU A 122 -7.28 -15.02 12.51
N ARG A 123 -6.61 -14.50 11.47
CA ARG A 123 -7.25 -13.74 10.38
C ARG A 123 -6.97 -14.40 9.04
N GLN A 124 -7.97 -14.36 8.17
CA GLN A 124 -7.81 -14.76 6.78
C GLN A 124 -6.92 -13.76 6.02
N TYR A 125 -6.36 -14.23 4.91
CA TYR A 125 -5.66 -13.39 3.94
C TYR A 125 -6.57 -12.28 3.42
N LEU A 126 -5.97 -11.13 3.15
CA LEU A 126 -6.58 -10.08 2.36
C LEU A 126 -6.62 -10.52 0.89
N ARG A 127 -7.79 -10.40 0.27
CA ARG A 127 -8.05 -10.76 -1.13
C ARG A 127 -8.50 -9.55 -1.93
N LEU A 128 -8.21 -9.58 -3.23
CA LEU A 128 -8.72 -8.62 -4.20
C LEU A 128 -10.00 -9.17 -4.86
N VAL A 129 -10.75 -8.28 -5.51
CA VAL A 129 -11.96 -8.62 -6.27
C VAL A 129 -11.62 -9.54 -7.44
N ASP A 130 -12.55 -10.41 -7.82
CA ASP A 130 -12.52 -11.27 -9.03
C ASP A 130 -11.27 -12.17 -9.15
N GLY A 131 -10.72 -12.62 -8.02
CA GLY A 131 -9.51 -13.46 -8.03
C GLY A 131 -8.25 -12.75 -8.52
N ASN A 132 -8.28 -11.41 -8.61
CA ASN A 132 -7.10 -10.63 -8.94
C ASN A 132 -5.97 -10.91 -7.94
N VAL A 133 -4.75 -10.98 -8.46
CA VAL A 133 -3.58 -11.30 -7.65
C VAL A 133 -2.78 -10.02 -7.40
N TRP A 134 -2.35 -9.83 -6.16
CA TRP A 134 -1.49 -8.72 -5.83
C TRP A 134 -0.12 -8.86 -6.52
N PRO A 135 0.43 -7.83 -7.19
CA PRO A 135 1.65 -7.99 -7.97
C PRO A 135 2.89 -8.46 -7.19
N LYS A 136 2.99 -8.10 -5.91
CA LYS A 136 4.05 -8.57 -4.99
C LYS A 136 3.53 -9.66 -4.04
N ILE A 137 3.19 -10.81 -4.61
CA ILE A 137 2.47 -11.91 -3.93
C ILE A 137 3.06 -12.27 -2.56
N LYS A 138 4.38 -12.40 -2.45
CA LYS A 138 5.07 -12.89 -1.24
C LYS A 138 5.40 -11.83 -0.20
N THR A 139 5.24 -10.54 -0.55
CA THR A 139 5.77 -9.44 0.27
C THR A 139 4.79 -8.29 0.41
N SER A 140 3.56 -8.57 0.80
CA SER A 140 2.51 -7.55 0.85
C SER A 140 1.73 -7.62 2.14
N TRP A 141 2.03 -6.65 3.01
CA TRP A 141 1.44 -6.54 4.34
C TRP A 141 0.83 -5.17 4.57
N VAL A 142 -0.22 -5.15 5.37
CA VAL A 142 -0.86 -3.96 5.91
C VAL A 142 -0.63 -3.95 7.41
N TYR A 143 -0.33 -2.78 7.96
CA TYR A 143 -0.23 -2.59 9.39
C TYR A 143 -1.42 -1.75 9.88
N ILE A 144 -2.29 -2.34 10.70
CA ILE A 144 -3.61 -1.75 11.03
C ILE A 144 -3.53 -0.43 11.81
N HIS A 145 -2.41 -0.16 12.46
CA HIS A 145 -2.18 1.08 13.19
C HIS A 145 -1.69 2.21 12.28
N ASN A 146 -1.27 1.91 11.03
CA ASN A 146 -0.81 2.90 10.06
C ASN A 146 -1.97 3.39 9.17
N ALA A 147 -2.96 4.03 9.78
CA ALA A 147 -4.05 4.72 9.08
C ALA A 147 -3.73 6.22 8.95
N LEU A 148 -3.95 6.79 7.77
CA LEU A 148 -3.53 8.14 7.41
C LEU A 148 -4.66 8.90 6.70
N LEU A 149 -5.04 10.06 7.23
CA LEU A 149 -5.96 11.00 6.60
C LEU A 149 -5.20 11.86 5.61
N VAL A 150 -5.57 11.82 4.34
CA VAL A 150 -4.83 12.48 3.26
C VAL A 150 -5.78 13.18 2.29
N LEU A 151 -5.26 14.20 1.60
CA LEU A 151 -5.97 14.88 0.53
C LEU A 151 -6.08 13.99 -0.70
N ALA A 152 -7.19 14.10 -1.44
CA ALA A 152 -7.43 13.41 -2.71
C ALA A 152 -6.28 13.62 -3.71
N SER A 153 -5.71 14.82 -3.73
CA SER A 153 -4.63 15.22 -4.64
C SER A 153 -3.31 14.48 -4.40
N THR A 154 -3.14 13.85 -3.23
CA THR A 154 -1.95 13.06 -2.88
C THR A 154 -2.01 11.64 -3.45
N LEU A 155 -3.17 11.23 -3.96
CA LEU A 155 -3.43 9.90 -4.48
C LEU A 155 -3.39 9.89 -6.01
N ILE A 156 -2.78 8.85 -6.57
CA ILE A 156 -2.70 8.62 -8.02
C ILE A 156 -3.11 7.18 -8.36
N ASN A 157 -3.47 6.96 -9.63
CA ASN A 157 -3.80 5.64 -10.15
C ASN A 157 -2.61 4.68 -10.07
N TYR A 158 -2.93 3.40 -9.88
CA TYR A 158 -1.95 2.36 -10.03
C TYR A 158 -1.72 2.10 -11.52
N ASP A 159 -0.50 2.36 -11.98
CA ASP A 159 -0.13 2.28 -13.39
C ASP A 159 0.46 0.92 -13.81
N LYS A 160 0.73 0.02 -12.85
CA LYS A 160 1.40 -1.27 -13.16
C LYS A 160 0.47 -2.36 -13.71
N PRO A 161 -0.68 -2.68 -13.08
CA PRO A 161 -1.64 -3.61 -13.65
C PRO A 161 -2.51 -2.92 -14.70
N ARG A 162 -3.03 -3.71 -15.65
CA ARG A 162 -3.95 -3.21 -16.69
C ARG A 162 -5.31 -2.75 -16.14
N CYS A 163 -5.61 -3.06 -14.88
CA CYS A 163 -6.87 -2.75 -14.22
C CYS A 163 -6.64 -2.13 -12.84
N GLN A 164 -7.54 -1.22 -12.46
CA GLN A 164 -7.59 -0.65 -11.12
C GLN A 164 -7.89 -1.77 -10.11
N LEU A 165 -6.97 -2.02 -9.18
CA LEU A 165 -7.17 -3.03 -8.15
C LEU A 165 -8.14 -2.52 -7.07
N ARG A 166 -8.92 -3.46 -6.53
CA ARG A 166 -9.85 -3.24 -5.42
C ARG A 166 -9.86 -4.46 -4.50
N MET A 167 -10.01 -4.20 -3.20
CA MET A 167 -10.21 -5.21 -2.17
C MET A 167 -11.55 -5.94 -2.35
N ALA A 168 -11.56 -7.26 -2.14
CA ALA A 168 -12.81 -8.00 -2.00
C ALA A 168 -13.62 -7.45 -0.82
N SER A 169 -14.95 -7.38 -0.96
CA SER A 169 -15.82 -6.75 0.04
C SER A 169 -15.68 -7.36 1.43
N GLU A 170 -15.58 -8.68 1.53
CA GLU A 170 -15.41 -9.39 2.80
C GLU A 170 -14.05 -9.11 3.42
N SER A 171 -12.99 -9.08 2.61
CA SER A 171 -11.64 -8.75 3.07
C SER A 171 -11.53 -7.30 3.54
N LEU A 172 -12.18 -6.36 2.84
CA LEU A 172 -12.24 -4.97 3.25
C LEU A 172 -13.00 -4.81 4.57
N GLN A 173 -14.17 -5.45 4.69
CA GLN A 173 -14.97 -5.36 5.91
C GLN A 173 -14.24 -5.94 7.11
N ASP A 174 -13.60 -7.10 6.96
CA ASP A 174 -12.81 -7.70 8.03
C ASP A 174 -11.58 -6.84 8.41
N LEU A 175 -10.91 -6.23 7.42
CA LEU A 175 -9.81 -5.29 7.66
C LEU A 175 -10.29 -4.06 8.43
N LEU A 176 -11.40 -3.45 8.00
CA LEU A 176 -12.00 -2.29 8.66
C LEU A 176 -12.43 -2.61 10.08
N ASN A 177 -13.04 -3.76 10.32
CA ASN A 177 -13.41 -4.20 11.67
C ASN A 177 -12.17 -4.32 12.57
N HIS A 178 -11.09 -4.88 12.05
CA HIS A 178 -9.85 -5.01 12.80
C HIS A 178 -9.21 -3.65 13.11
N ILE A 179 -9.15 -2.75 12.13
CA ILE A 179 -8.63 -1.39 12.30
C ILE A 179 -9.49 -0.62 13.31
N LYS A 180 -10.82 -0.63 13.17
CA LYS A 180 -11.73 0.06 14.09
C LYS A 180 -11.59 -0.42 15.53
N ALA A 181 -11.42 -1.73 15.73
CA ALA A 181 -11.24 -2.30 17.06
C ALA A 181 -9.92 -1.85 17.71
N ARG A 182 -8.82 -1.78 16.95
CA ARG A 182 -7.47 -1.69 17.53
C ARG A 182 -6.71 -0.39 17.27
N SER A 183 -7.08 0.38 16.26
CA SER A 183 -6.41 1.63 15.88
C SER A 183 -7.17 2.84 16.43
N ARG A 184 -6.65 3.43 17.51
CA ARG A 184 -7.17 4.71 18.04
C ARG A 184 -7.03 5.82 17.00
N CYS A 185 -5.88 5.86 16.33
CA CYS A 185 -5.59 6.87 15.32
C CYS A 185 -6.61 6.87 14.18
N PHE A 186 -7.02 5.69 13.70
CA PHE A 186 -8.10 5.57 12.70
C PHE A 186 -9.42 6.18 13.21
N ARG A 187 -9.84 5.83 14.43
CA ARG A 187 -11.09 6.35 15.01
C ARG A 187 -11.07 7.87 15.16
N VAL A 188 -9.96 8.43 15.64
CA VAL A 188 -9.79 9.89 15.78
C VAL A 188 -9.89 10.58 14.42
N GLN A 189 -9.20 10.05 13.39
CA GLN A 189 -9.25 10.60 12.04
C GLN A 189 -10.66 10.50 11.43
N GLN A 190 -11.36 9.39 11.66
CA GLN A 190 -12.73 9.18 11.18
C GLN A 190 -13.69 10.22 11.79
N THR A 191 -13.57 10.48 13.11
CA THR A 191 -14.34 11.55 13.76
C THR A 191 -13.95 12.92 13.21
N ALA A 192 -12.65 13.23 13.11
CA ALA A 192 -12.18 14.53 12.62
C ALA A 192 -12.65 14.83 11.18
N MET A 193 -12.61 13.83 10.30
CA MET A 193 -13.11 13.93 8.92
C MET A 193 -14.63 14.15 8.89
N SER A 194 -15.37 13.61 9.86
CA SER A 194 -16.82 13.83 10.00
C SER A 194 -17.16 15.19 10.60
N THR A 195 -16.34 15.72 11.52
CA THR A 195 -16.58 17.00 12.23
C THR A 195 -16.15 18.23 11.43
N LYS A 196 -15.06 18.15 10.65
CA LYS A 196 -14.62 19.26 9.77
C LYS A 196 -15.58 19.57 8.60
N MET A 197 -16.70 18.85 8.53
CA MET A 197 -17.75 19.00 7.50
C MET A 197 -18.98 19.79 8.00
N GLY A 198 -18.89 20.46 9.16
CA GLY A 198 -19.78 21.56 9.54
C GLY A 198 -19.19 22.91 9.10
N PRO A 199 -20.01 23.94 8.78
CA PRO A 199 -19.49 25.22 8.31
C PRO A 199 -18.81 25.97 9.46
N SER A 200 -17.48 25.87 9.59
CA SER A 200 -16.70 26.83 10.37
C SER A 200 -15.23 26.92 9.94
N GLU A 201 -14.75 28.15 10.03
CA GLU A 201 -13.45 28.73 9.67
C GLU A 201 -12.18 28.01 10.17
N PRO A 202 -11.00 28.32 9.57
CA PRO A 202 -9.79 27.56 9.79
C PRO A 202 -9.16 27.88 11.15
N ALA A 203 -9.34 26.99 12.12
CA ALA A 203 -8.57 27.02 13.35
C ALA A 203 -7.13 26.51 13.07
N ALA A 204 -6.22 27.44 12.82
CA ALA A 204 -4.80 27.22 13.02
C ALA A 204 -4.54 26.94 14.50
N LYS A 205 -4.08 25.71 14.84
CA LYS A 205 -3.22 25.43 16.00
C LYS A 205 -2.71 23.98 16.01
N ASP A 206 -1.39 23.88 16.17
CA ASP A 206 -0.60 22.80 16.78
C ASP A 206 -1.03 21.35 16.54
N SER A 207 -0.59 20.78 15.41
CA SER A 207 -0.57 19.32 15.20
C SER A 207 0.86 18.80 15.08
N LYS A 208 1.70 19.05 16.10
CA LYS A 208 2.91 18.25 16.34
C LYS A 208 2.52 16.93 17.01
N GLN A 209 1.71 16.12 16.33
CA GLN A 209 1.39 14.78 16.80
C GLN A 209 2.42 13.82 16.20
N ASN A 210 3.38 13.41 17.03
CA ASN A 210 4.51 12.58 16.64
C ASN A 210 4.04 11.12 16.51
N TRP A 211 4.00 10.57 15.31
CA TRP A 211 3.49 9.21 15.02
C TRP A 211 4.20 8.11 15.79
N ARG A 212 5.46 8.34 16.19
CA ARG A 212 6.21 7.44 17.07
C ARG A 212 5.59 7.33 18.48
N GLN A 213 4.83 8.34 18.89
CA GLN A 213 4.13 8.37 20.18
C GLN A 213 2.77 7.67 20.09
N ASP A 214 2.04 7.84 18.98
CA ASP A 214 0.81 7.09 18.71
C ASP A 214 1.06 5.58 18.61
N ASP A 215 2.20 5.15 18.04
CA ASP A 215 2.61 3.74 18.09
C ASP A 215 2.75 3.26 19.55
N LYS A 216 3.44 4.03 20.41
CA LYS A 216 3.59 3.68 21.84
C LYS A 216 2.24 3.62 22.57
N GLU A 217 1.35 4.58 22.35
CA GLU A 217 0.03 4.63 22.99
C GLU A 217 -0.90 3.51 22.47
N ASN A 218 -0.83 3.16 21.19
CA ASN A 218 -1.54 2.01 20.63
C ASN A 218 -1.02 0.68 21.21
N HIS A 219 0.26 0.60 21.60
CA HIS A 219 0.86 -0.59 22.21
C HIS A 219 0.58 -0.74 23.71
N GLN A 220 0.31 0.35 24.44
CA GLN A 220 0.05 0.31 25.89
C GLN A 220 -1.35 -0.21 26.27
N LEU A 221 -2.31 -0.25 25.34
CA LEU A 221 -3.68 -0.70 25.60
C LEU A 221 -3.89 -2.22 25.38
N LEU A 222 -2.81 -2.99 25.24
CA LEU A 222 -2.89 -4.45 25.27
C LEU A 222 -3.18 -4.91 26.71
N PRO A 223 -4.22 -5.75 26.96
CA PRO A 223 -4.41 -6.32 28.28
C PRO A 223 -3.20 -7.19 28.64
N GLU A 224 -2.60 -6.90 29.78
CA GLU A 224 -1.45 -7.61 30.40
C GLU A 224 -1.74 -9.08 30.78
N LYS A 225 -2.81 -9.67 30.26
CA LYS A 225 -3.17 -11.07 30.48
C LYS A 225 -2.74 -11.92 29.28
N ILE A 226 -1.44 -12.20 29.22
CA ILE A 226 -0.99 -13.49 28.68
C ILE A 226 -0.37 -14.23 29.85
N ALA A 227 -0.99 -15.36 30.17
CA ALA A 227 -0.61 -16.27 31.23
C ALA A 227 0.90 -16.56 31.19
N GLN A 228 1.53 -16.44 32.36
CA GLN A 228 2.81 -17.08 32.63
C GLN A 228 2.68 -18.57 32.29
N ALA A 229 3.45 -19.02 31.30
CA ALA A 229 3.64 -20.44 31.07
C ALA A 229 4.43 -21.03 32.26
N PRO A 230 4.11 -22.25 32.74
CA PRO A 230 4.82 -22.85 33.85
C PRO A 230 6.28 -23.08 33.47
N LEU A 231 7.19 -22.56 34.31
CA LEU A 231 8.61 -22.91 34.33
C LEU A 231 8.72 -24.44 34.50
N LYS A 232 9.04 -25.14 33.42
CA LYS A 232 9.53 -26.51 33.51
C LYS A 232 10.97 -26.45 34.03
N SER A 233 11.10 -26.86 35.29
CA SER A 233 12.35 -27.24 35.95
C SER A 233 13.16 -28.15 35.02
N TYR A 234 14.30 -27.67 34.55
CA TYR A 234 15.34 -28.51 33.98
C TYR A 234 16.42 -28.71 35.04
N SER A 235 16.61 -29.98 35.37
CA SER A 235 17.59 -30.51 36.29
C SER A 235 19.02 -30.09 35.89
N HIS A 236 19.76 -29.67 36.93
CA HIS A 236 21.20 -29.50 36.93
C HIS A 236 21.92 -30.71 36.32
N VAL A 237 22.73 -30.46 35.28
CA VAL A 237 23.90 -31.29 34.98
C VAL A 237 25.12 -30.40 35.07
N ILE A 238 25.94 -30.72 36.06
CA ILE A 238 27.24 -30.13 36.38
C ILE A 238 28.20 -30.45 35.23
N ARG A 239 28.84 -29.41 34.68
CA ARG A 239 30.15 -29.55 34.01
C ARG A 239 31.05 -28.38 34.39
N GLU A 240 32.25 -28.75 34.82
CA GLU A 240 33.31 -27.92 35.37
C GLU A 240 33.87 -26.87 34.39
N PRO A 241 34.52 -25.81 34.89
CA PRO A 241 35.13 -24.77 34.08
C PRO A 241 36.61 -25.10 33.78
N THR A 242 36.99 -25.08 32.51
CA THR A 242 38.40 -25.07 32.11
C THR A 242 38.76 -23.74 31.45
N GLY A 243 39.57 -22.98 32.19
CA GLY A 243 40.72 -22.20 31.74
C GLY A 243 40.68 -21.45 30.39
N LEU A 244 40.61 -20.13 30.51
CA LEU A 244 41.48 -19.12 29.88
C LEU A 244 42.38 -19.57 28.72
N ASN A 245 42.24 -18.89 27.56
CA ASN A 245 43.34 -18.19 26.91
C ASN A 245 42.81 -17.27 25.79
N TYR A 246 42.86 -15.96 26.04
CA TYR A 246 42.75 -14.93 25.01
C TYR A 246 44.15 -14.62 24.48
N THR A 247 44.38 -14.88 23.20
CA THR A 247 45.49 -14.30 22.45
C THR A 247 44.93 -13.32 21.42
N SER A 248 45.52 -12.14 21.41
CA SER A 248 45.27 -10.99 20.55
C SER A 248 45.69 -11.27 19.11
N ALA A 249 44.87 -10.87 18.14
CA ALA A 249 45.32 -10.62 16.77
C ALA A 249 44.47 -9.54 16.07
N THR A 250 45.17 -8.43 15.84
CA THR A 250 45.04 -7.41 14.79
C THR A 250 44.28 -7.75 13.50
N SER A 251 43.62 -6.69 12.98
CA SER A 251 43.56 -6.30 11.57
C SER A 251 42.83 -7.21 10.58
N SER A 252 41.69 -6.73 10.06
CA SER A 252 41.54 -6.38 8.63
C SER A 252 40.14 -5.89 8.30
N LYS A 253 40.06 -4.79 7.55
CA LYS A 253 38.84 -4.29 6.89
C LYS A 253 38.57 -5.15 5.65
N PRO A 254 37.32 -5.56 5.34
CA PRO A 254 37.01 -6.07 4.02
C PRO A 254 36.63 -4.92 3.07
N LEU A 255 37.36 -4.88 1.96
CA LEU A 255 37.10 -4.14 0.73
C LEU A 255 35.75 -4.57 0.13
N TRP A 256 34.93 -3.61 -0.27
CA TRP A 256 33.73 -3.85 -1.08
C TRP A 256 34.16 -4.19 -2.51
N GLY A 257 34.04 -5.47 -2.88
CA GLY A 257 34.17 -5.93 -4.25
C GLY A 257 32.85 -5.76 -5.01
N THR A 258 32.88 -4.95 -6.06
CA THR A 258 31.82 -4.85 -7.08
C THR A 258 31.74 -6.17 -7.85
N ILE A 259 30.61 -6.87 -7.77
CA ILE A 259 30.29 -7.98 -8.69
C ILE A 259 29.11 -7.56 -9.56
N ALA A 260 29.41 -7.28 -10.82
CA ALA A 260 28.42 -7.17 -11.89
C ALA A 260 27.94 -8.58 -12.24
N ALA A 261 26.66 -8.87 -11.99
CA ALA A 261 26.02 -10.09 -12.48
C ALA A 261 25.22 -9.77 -13.74
N LYS A 262 25.69 -10.32 -14.86
CA LYS A 262 25.07 -10.33 -16.18
C LYS A 262 23.71 -11.01 -16.15
N SER A 263 22.73 -10.37 -16.80
CA SER A 263 21.45 -10.96 -17.18
C SER A 263 21.65 -12.08 -18.21
N THR A 264 21.03 -13.23 -17.96
CA THR A 264 20.69 -14.21 -19.00
C THR A 264 19.22 -14.57 -18.86
N SER A 265 18.42 -13.98 -19.76
CA SER A 265 17.02 -14.32 -20.00
C SER A 265 16.96 -15.66 -20.71
N THR A 266 16.25 -16.64 -20.15
CA THR A 266 15.87 -17.86 -20.87
C THR A 266 14.36 -17.85 -20.99
N ALA A 267 13.88 -17.56 -22.20
CA ALA A 267 12.49 -17.62 -22.58
C ALA A 267 12.15 -19.08 -22.95
N THR A 268 11.31 -19.73 -22.14
CA THR A 268 10.69 -21.01 -22.52
C THR A 268 9.29 -20.73 -23.04
N SER A 269 9.17 -20.80 -24.38
CA SER A 269 7.91 -20.78 -25.12
C SER A 269 7.12 -22.05 -24.81
N MET A 270 5.92 -21.92 -24.23
CA MET A 270 4.95 -23.02 -24.16
C MET A 270 3.89 -22.83 -25.23
N THR A 271 3.97 -23.68 -26.24
CA THR A 271 3.01 -23.82 -27.34
C THR A 271 1.71 -24.46 -26.84
N CYS A 272 0.63 -23.70 -26.83
CA CYS A 272 -0.72 -24.23 -26.61
C CYS A 272 -1.18 -25.03 -27.84
N LYS A 273 -1.35 -26.34 -27.70
CA LYS A 273 -2.11 -27.16 -28.67
C LYS A 273 -3.60 -26.98 -28.40
N ALA A 274 -4.30 -26.34 -29.32
CA ALA A 274 -5.75 -26.33 -29.39
C ALA A 274 -6.23 -27.66 -30.00
N GLN A 275 -7.01 -28.43 -29.25
CA GLN A 275 -7.79 -29.55 -29.79
C GLN A 275 -9.15 -29.01 -30.24
N ILE A 276 -9.30 -28.95 -31.56
CA ILE A 276 -10.58 -28.68 -32.24
C ILE A 276 -11.34 -30.00 -32.26
N GLN A 277 -12.48 -30.06 -31.55
CA GLN A 277 -13.44 -31.14 -31.72
C GLN A 277 -14.55 -30.66 -32.65
N THR A 278 -14.51 -31.15 -33.87
CA THR A 278 -15.53 -31.04 -34.92
C THR A 278 -16.73 -31.92 -34.55
N GLN A 279 -17.92 -31.33 -34.44
CA GLN A 279 -19.17 -32.06 -34.67
C GLN A 279 -19.96 -31.34 -35.78
N ALA A 280 -20.30 -32.14 -36.79
CA ALA A 280 -21.02 -31.75 -38.00
C ALA A 280 -22.53 -31.65 -37.75
N PRO A 281 -23.30 -31.01 -38.65
CA PRO A 281 -24.69 -30.63 -38.43
C PRO A 281 -25.68 -31.71 -38.88
N SER A 282 -26.78 -31.87 -38.15
CA SER A 282 -27.98 -32.58 -38.62
C SER A 282 -29.06 -31.56 -38.96
N ARG A 283 -29.44 -31.52 -40.24
CA ARG A 283 -30.54 -30.73 -40.81
C ARG A 283 -31.45 -31.67 -41.61
N ARG A 284 -32.72 -31.76 -41.21
CA ARG A 284 -33.96 -32.01 -41.98
C ARG A 284 -35.03 -32.42 -40.95
N GLY A 285 -36.20 -31.83 -40.84
CA GLY A 285 -36.93 -30.84 -41.62
C GLY A 285 -38.42 -31.13 -41.49
N GLN A 286 -39.24 -30.07 -41.52
CA GLN A 286 -40.69 -30.04 -41.82
C GLN A 286 -41.64 -30.56 -40.72
N ASN A 287 -42.82 -30.00 -40.45
CA ASN A 287 -43.64 -28.95 -41.06
C ASN A 287 -44.59 -28.34 -40.02
N ALA A 288 -45.02 -27.10 -40.26
CA ALA A 288 -46.12 -26.42 -39.59
C ALA A 288 -47.49 -26.97 -40.03
N VAL A 289 -48.47 -26.98 -39.12
CA VAL A 289 -49.91 -26.82 -39.44
C VAL A 289 -50.56 -26.02 -38.31
N LEU A 290 -51.32 -25.00 -38.73
CA LEU A 290 -52.22 -24.13 -37.97
C LEU A 290 -53.45 -24.89 -37.43
N ALA A 291 -53.86 -24.57 -36.20
CA ALA A 291 -55.20 -24.13 -35.81
C ALA A 291 -55.21 -23.85 -34.30
#